data_AF-A0AA37HMD5-F1
#
_entry.id   AF-A0AA37HMD5-F1
#
_cell.length_a   1.000
_cell.length_b   1.000
_cell.length_c   1.000
_cell.angle_alpha   90.00
_cell.angle_beta   90.00
_cell.angle_gamma   90.00
#
_symmetry.space_group_name_H-M   'P 1'
#
loop_
_entity.id
_entity.type
_entity.pdbx_description
1 polymer ?
#
loop_
_entity_poly.entity_id
_entity_poly.type
_entity_poly.pdbx_seq_one_letter_code
_entity_poly.pdbx_strand_id
1 'polypeptide(L)'
;MGLVSTASDNVVPFRRPVKTPAAVLGDGVREGQIRRRSEQRSLMDAVYAGGSLLVAAEDRETKVTASRLQVYGFLGIEEVLEDGARRRLRPSESVRAKGDRPWRLTKPAFGAMAVTIPSIDDFLFEPAGHRA
;
A
#
# COMPACT_ATOMS: atom_id res chain seq x y z
N MET A 1 21.14 2.15 55.96
CA MET A 1 19.74 2.59 55.76
C MET A 1 19.59 3.05 54.31
N GLY A 2 19.28 2.12 53.40
CA GLY A 2 19.04 2.43 51.99
C GLY A 2 17.55 2.31 51.70
N LEU A 3 16.92 3.41 51.27
CA LEU A 3 15.52 3.43 50.84
C LEU A 3 15.49 3.04 49.36
N VAL A 4 14.96 1.85 49.07
CA VAL A 4 14.65 1.42 47.70
C VAL A 4 13.34 2.08 47.26
N SER A 5 13.44 2.99 46.30
CA SER A 5 12.27 3.55 45.60
C SER A 5 11.69 2.47 44.70
N THR A 6 10.53 1.92 45.04
CA THR A 6 9.78 1.00 44.17
C THR A 6 9.11 1.82 43.06
N ALA A 7 9.85 2.06 41.98
CA ALA A 7 9.34 2.62 40.74
C ALA A 7 8.46 1.57 40.02
N SER A 8 7.20 1.49 40.41
CA SER A 8 6.14 0.84 39.64
C SER A 8 5.52 1.85 38.67
N ASP A 9 6.35 2.49 37.83
CA ASP A 9 5.97 3.62 36.96
C ASP A 9 5.99 3.24 35.46
N ASN A 10 5.69 1.97 35.15
CA ASN A 10 5.74 1.42 33.78
C ASN A 10 4.37 0.92 33.28
N VAL A 11 3.27 1.45 33.80
CA VAL A 11 1.93 1.10 33.29
C VAL A 11 1.43 2.25 32.44
N VAL A 12 1.54 2.11 31.13
CA VAL A 12 0.90 3.03 30.17
C VAL A 12 -0.57 2.61 30.04
N PRO A 13 -1.54 3.37 30.56
CA PRO A 13 -2.94 3.03 30.36
C PRO A 13 -3.29 3.19 28.88
N PHE A 14 -3.83 2.14 28.26
CA PHE A 14 -4.44 2.21 26.94
C PHE A 14 -5.64 3.17 27.00
N ARG A 15 -5.44 4.43 26.62
CA ARG A 15 -6.55 5.36 26.40
C ARG A 15 -7.39 4.81 25.25
N ARG A 16 -8.55 4.22 25.56
CA ARG A 16 -9.60 3.99 24.55
C ARG A 16 -9.97 5.36 23.98
N PRO A 17 -9.82 5.61 22.67
CA PRO A 17 -10.39 6.82 22.10
C PRO A 17 -11.90 6.77 22.35
N VAL A 18 -12.40 7.75 23.10
CA VAL A 18 -13.84 7.98 23.21
C VAL A 18 -14.36 8.07 21.78
N LYS A 19 -15.29 7.18 21.42
CA LYS A 19 -15.93 7.18 20.12
C LYS A 19 -16.70 8.49 20.01
N THR A 20 -16.06 9.53 19.47
CA THR A 20 -16.70 10.81 19.21
C THR A 20 -17.94 10.50 18.36
N PRO A 21 -19.15 10.85 18.82
CA PRO A 21 -20.33 10.64 18.00
C PRO A 21 -20.11 11.37 16.68
N ALA A 22 -20.40 10.68 15.57
CA ALA A 22 -20.17 11.16 14.20
C ALA A 22 -20.87 12.49 13.88
N ALA A 23 -21.70 13.01 14.80
CA ALA A 23 -22.35 14.31 14.73
C ALA A 23 -21.41 15.51 14.97
N VAL A 24 -20.20 15.32 15.55
CA VAL A 24 -19.25 16.42 15.82
C VAL A 24 -18.20 16.60 14.71
N LEU A 25 -18.13 15.65 13.77
CA LEU A 25 -17.29 15.77 12.58
C LEU A 25 -18.10 16.52 11.52
N GLY A 26 -17.85 17.83 11.42
CA GLY A 26 -18.53 18.74 10.50
C GLY A 26 -18.58 18.21 9.05
N ASP A 27 -19.59 18.67 8.33
CA ASP A 27 -20.02 18.21 6.99
C ASP A 27 -18.86 17.91 6.01
N GLY A 28 -17.82 18.74 6.02
CA GLY A 28 -16.63 18.60 5.16
C GLY A 28 -15.81 17.30 5.37
N VAL A 29 -15.84 16.68 6.55
CA VAL A 29 -15.16 15.38 6.77
C VAL A 29 -15.91 14.27 6.02
N ARG A 30 -17.24 14.34 6.01
CA ARG A 30 -18.11 13.36 5.38
C ARG A 30 -18.04 13.48 3.86
N GLU A 31 -18.04 14.71 3.35
CA GLU A 31 -17.85 15.00 1.92
C GLU A 31 -16.48 14.53 1.43
N GLY A 32 -15.40 14.79 2.18
CA GLY A 32 -14.06 14.32 1.85
C GLY A 32 -13.95 12.79 1.78
N GLN A 33 -14.69 12.07 2.63
CA GLN A 33 -14.76 10.61 2.57
C GLN A 33 -15.56 10.11 1.36
N ILE A 34 -16.67 10.75 1.04
CA ILE A 34 -17.50 10.41 -0.13
C ILE A 34 -16.70 10.61 -1.42
N ARG A 35 -16.01 11.75 -1.55
CA ARG A 35 -15.16 12.07 -2.70
C ARG A 35 -14.04 11.04 -2.91
N ARG A 36 -13.35 10.64 -1.84
CA ARG A 36 -12.32 9.58 -1.93
C ARG A 36 -12.89 8.24 -2.37
N ARG A 37 -14.08 7.86 -1.90
CA ARG A 37 -14.74 6.61 -2.33
C ARG A 37 -15.17 6.68 -3.79
N SER A 38 -15.66 7.84 -4.26
CA SER A 38 -16.00 8.00 -5.68
C SER A 38 -14.76 7.97 -6.58
N GLU A 39 -13.65 8.57 -6.16
CA GLU A 39 -12.38 8.50 -6.89
C GLU A 39 -11.85 7.07 -6.97
N GLN A 40 -11.88 6.34 -5.85
CA GLN A 40 -11.51 4.92 -5.82
C GLN A 40 -12.38 4.09 -6.78
N ARG A 41 -13.69 4.31 -6.77
CA ARG A 41 -14.64 3.59 -7.63
C ARG A 41 -14.43 3.93 -9.10
N SER A 42 -14.31 5.22 -9.42
CA SER A 42 -14.05 5.69 -10.79
C SER A 42 -12.76 5.07 -11.35
N LEU A 43 -11.69 5.03 -10.54
CA LEU A 43 -10.41 4.44 -10.93
C LEU A 43 -10.52 2.93 -11.18
N MET A 44 -11.25 2.23 -10.31
CA MET A 44 -11.55 0.81 -10.50
C MET A 44 -12.35 0.58 -11.76
N ASP A 45 -13.45 1.30 -11.96
CA ASP A 45 -14.33 1.15 -13.13
C ASP A 45 -13.54 1.40 -14.43
N ALA A 46 -12.69 2.43 -14.48
CA ALA A 46 -11.83 2.71 -15.63
C ALA A 46 -10.87 1.55 -15.96
N VAL A 47 -10.18 1.00 -14.97
CA VAL A 47 -9.24 -0.13 -15.19
C VAL A 47 -9.99 -1.42 -15.52
N TYR A 48 -11.12 -1.67 -14.87
CA TYR A 48 -11.85 -2.91 -15.07
C TYR A 48 -12.63 -2.94 -16.39
N ALA A 49 -13.15 -1.80 -16.84
CA ALA A 49 -13.77 -1.66 -18.15
C ALA A 49 -12.71 -1.59 -19.27
N GLY A 50 -11.66 -0.79 -19.10
CA GLY A 50 -10.63 -0.56 -20.13
C GLY A 50 -9.50 -1.60 -20.17
N GLY A 51 -9.40 -2.46 -19.16
CA GLY A 51 -8.32 -3.43 -19.01
C GLY A 51 -6.98 -2.84 -18.53
N SER A 52 -6.67 -1.59 -18.90
CA SER A 52 -5.56 -0.82 -18.36
C SER A 52 -5.80 0.68 -18.43
N LEU A 53 -5.16 1.44 -17.54
CA LEU A 53 -5.23 2.90 -17.50
C LEU A 53 -3.82 3.50 -17.37
N LEU A 54 -3.52 4.53 -18.17
CA LEU A 54 -2.29 5.32 -18.01
C LEU A 54 -2.53 6.47 -17.05
N VAL A 55 -1.59 6.69 -16.14
CA VAL A 55 -1.61 7.76 -15.14
C VAL A 55 -0.36 8.60 -15.33
N ALA A 56 -0.54 9.90 -15.51
CA ALA A 56 0.54 10.84 -15.72
C ALA A 56 1.49 10.93 -14.52
N ALA A 57 2.71 11.41 -14.74
CA ALA A 57 3.70 11.52 -13.68
C ALA A 57 3.25 12.52 -12.59
N GLU A 58 2.65 13.64 -13.01
CA GLU A 58 2.15 14.71 -12.15
C GLU A 58 0.87 14.38 -11.37
N ASP A 59 0.11 13.35 -11.77
CA ASP A 59 -1.16 13.01 -11.11
C ASP A 59 -0.94 12.22 -9.81
N ARG A 60 -0.52 12.97 -8.78
CA ARG A 60 -0.22 12.44 -7.46
C ARG A 60 -1.47 11.91 -6.75
N GLU A 61 -2.63 12.51 -6.98
CA GLU A 61 -3.88 12.12 -6.32
C GLU A 61 -4.31 10.72 -6.79
N THR A 62 -4.33 10.51 -8.10
CA THR A 62 -4.61 9.19 -8.69
C THR A 62 -3.56 8.17 -8.28
N LYS A 63 -2.27 8.52 -8.26
CA LYS A 63 -1.19 7.62 -7.82
C LYS A 63 -1.31 7.21 -6.35
N VAL A 64 -1.70 8.11 -5.45
CA VAL A 64 -1.95 7.77 -4.04
C VAL A 64 -3.09 6.76 -3.93
N THR A 65 -4.18 7.00 -4.65
CA THR A 65 -5.35 6.11 -4.67
C THR A 65 -5.00 4.75 -5.27
N ALA A 66 -4.29 4.73 -6.41
CA ALA A 66 -3.81 3.52 -7.07
C ALA A 66 -2.89 2.69 -6.17
N SER A 67 -1.92 3.32 -5.50
CA SER A 67 -1.00 2.64 -4.57
C SER A 67 -1.78 1.94 -3.44
N ARG A 68 -2.83 2.59 -2.92
CA ARG A 68 -3.67 2.02 -1.87
C ARG A 68 -4.47 0.82 -2.38
N LEU A 69 -5.05 0.93 -3.58
CA LEU A 69 -5.78 -0.17 -4.22
C LEU A 69 -4.85 -1.35 -4.55
N GLN A 70 -3.59 -1.08 -4.88
CA GLN A 70 -2.57 -2.12 -5.05
C GLN A 70 -2.26 -2.85 -3.73
N VAL A 71 -2.13 -2.13 -2.61
CA VAL A 71 -1.94 -2.75 -1.28
C VAL A 71 -3.12 -3.66 -0.94
N TYR A 72 -4.34 -3.26 -1.31
CA TYR A 72 -5.54 -4.09 -1.15
C TYR A 72 -5.61 -5.27 -2.14
N GLY A 73 -4.73 -5.32 -3.14
CA GLY A 73 -4.70 -6.38 -4.14
C GLY A 73 -5.69 -6.19 -5.30
N PHE A 74 -6.32 -5.02 -5.42
CA PHE A 74 -7.32 -4.76 -6.47
C PHE A 74 -6.72 -4.31 -7.80
N LEU A 75 -5.46 -3.87 -7.83
CA LEU A 75 -4.81 -3.35 -9.04
C LEU A 75 -3.35 -3.79 -9.09
N GLY A 76 -2.84 -3.99 -10.31
CA GLY A 76 -1.41 -4.04 -10.60
C GLY A 76 -0.91 -2.66 -11.05
N ILE A 77 0.31 -2.29 -10.65
CA ILE A 77 0.96 -1.04 -11.08
C ILE A 77 2.26 -1.39 -11.81
N GLU A 78 2.40 -0.85 -13.00
CA GLU A 78 3.63 -0.87 -13.79
C GLU A 78 4.11 0.57 -13.96
N GLU A 79 5.39 0.82 -13.72
CA GLU A 79 6.04 2.07 -14.11
C GLU A 79 6.44 1.99 -15.58
N VAL A 80 6.17 3.07 -16.31
CA VAL A 80 6.63 3.22 -17.70
C VAL A 80 7.95 3.97 -17.65
N LEU A 81 9.01 3.29 -18.06
CA LEU A 81 10.37 3.82 -18.14
C LEU A 81 10.52 4.70 -19.40
N GLU A 82 11.58 5.51 -19.46
CA GLU A 82 11.82 6.46 -20.58
C GLU A 82 12.06 5.76 -21.93
N ASP A 83 12.54 4.52 -21.90
CA ASP A 83 12.71 3.63 -23.05
C ASP A 83 11.39 2.96 -23.50
N GLY A 84 10.27 3.27 -22.82
CA GLY A 84 8.96 2.67 -23.06
C GLY A 84 8.77 1.29 -22.44
N ALA A 85 9.81 0.75 -21.77
CA ALA A 85 9.70 -0.51 -21.06
C ALA A 85 8.78 -0.36 -19.83
N ARG A 86 8.16 -1.47 -19.42
CA ARG A 86 7.21 -1.50 -18.30
C ARG A 86 7.80 -2.32 -17.16
N ARG A 87 7.98 -1.70 -16.00
CA ARG A 87 8.47 -2.35 -14.79
C ARG A 87 7.36 -2.46 -13.77
N ARG A 88 7.05 -3.68 -13.33
CA ARG A 88 6.06 -3.89 -12.27
C ARG A 88 6.59 -3.36 -10.94
N LEU A 89 5.78 -2.53 -10.26
CA LEU A 89 6.10 -2.01 -8.93
C LEU A 89 5.48 -2.90 -7.86
N ARG A 90 6.24 -3.20 -6.80
CA ARG A 90 5.68 -3.78 -5.56
C ARG A 90 4.90 -2.69 -4.79
N PRO A 91 3.99 -3.07 -3.87
CA PRO A 91 3.24 -2.09 -3.08
C PRO A 91 4.14 -1.10 -2.31
N SER A 92 5.30 -1.54 -1.84
CA SER A 92 6.27 -0.68 -1.17
C SER A 92 6.97 0.30 -2.11
N GLU A 93 7.18 -0.10 -3.37
CA GLU A 93 7.82 0.74 -4.39
C GLU A 93 6.82 1.79 -4.92
N SER A 94 5.56 1.42 -5.18
CA SER A 94 4.55 2.38 -5.64
C SER A 94 4.29 3.48 -4.62
N VAL A 95 4.30 3.16 -3.33
CA VAL A 95 4.15 4.18 -2.27
C VAL A 95 5.30 5.21 -2.30
N ARG A 96 6.51 4.82 -2.72
CA ARG A 96 7.70 5.67 -2.79
C ARG A 96 7.83 6.40 -4.14
N ALA A 97 7.49 5.75 -5.25
CA ALA A 97 7.68 6.25 -6.64
C ALA A 97 6.62 7.26 -7.12
N LYS A 98 5.91 7.93 -6.19
CA LYS A 98 4.72 8.74 -6.51
C LYS A 98 4.98 9.96 -7.40
N GLY A 99 6.25 10.36 -7.62
CA GLY A 99 6.59 11.58 -8.34
C GLY A 99 7.29 11.41 -9.69
N ASP A 100 7.91 10.26 -9.96
CA ASP A 100 9.05 10.28 -10.89
C ASP A 100 8.71 9.90 -12.33
N ARG A 101 7.74 8.99 -12.53
CA ARG A 101 7.44 8.43 -13.86
C ARG A 101 5.95 8.16 -14.07
N PRO A 102 5.46 8.13 -15.32
CA PRO A 102 4.09 7.73 -15.62
C PRO A 102 3.85 6.26 -15.24
N TRP A 103 2.65 5.96 -14.78
CA TRP A 103 2.26 4.61 -14.39
C TRP A 103 1.22 4.04 -15.35
N ARG A 104 1.21 2.73 -15.45
CA ARG A 104 0.16 1.95 -16.09
C ARG A 104 -0.49 1.06 -15.04
N LEU A 105 -1.78 1.28 -14.83
CA LEU A 105 -2.61 0.47 -13.96
C LEU A 105 -3.23 -0.66 -14.78
N THR A 106 -3.27 -1.85 -14.22
CA THR A 106 -3.85 -3.03 -14.85
C THR A 106 -4.69 -3.82 -13.86
N LYS A 107 -5.59 -4.67 -14.38
CA LYS A 107 -6.23 -5.69 -13.56
C LYS A 107 -5.15 -6.53 -12.87
N PRO A 108 -5.34 -6.90 -11.59
CA PRO A 108 -4.39 -7.73 -10.90
C PRO A 108 -4.36 -9.08 -11.61
N ALA A 109 -3.23 -9.44 -12.20
CA ALA A 109 -3.04 -10.79 -12.71
C ALA A 109 -3.18 -11.77 -11.53
N PHE A 110 -4.17 -12.65 -11.59
CA PHE A 110 -4.36 -13.74 -10.63
C PHE A 110 -3.02 -14.50 -10.52
N GLY A 111 -2.36 -14.43 -9.35
CA GLY A 111 -1.05 -15.04 -9.10
C GLY A 111 0.16 -14.09 -9.08
N ALA A 112 0.01 -12.82 -9.44
CA ALA A 112 1.15 -11.90 -9.53
C ALA A 112 1.38 -11.00 -8.29
N MET A 113 0.75 -11.38 -7.16
CA MET A 113 1.30 -11.15 -5.82
C MET A 113 2.32 -12.22 -5.44
N ALA A 114 2.64 -13.18 -6.33
CA ALA A 114 3.86 -13.95 -6.19
C ALA A 114 5.03 -12.98 -6.16
N VAL A 115 5.64 -12.83 -4.98
CA VAL A 115 6.99 -12.34 -4.86
C VAL A 115 7.81 -13.26 -5.77
N THR A 116 8.20 -12.78 -6.94
CA THR A 116 9.32 -13.41 -7.65
C THR A 116 10.48 -13.25 -6.68
N ILE A 117 10.77 -14.31 -5.94
CA ILE A 117 12.03 -14.46 -5.24
C ILE A 117 13.03 -14.49 -6.40
N PRO A 118 13.94 -13.51 -6.51
CA PRO A 118 15.03 -13.63 -7.46
C PRO A 118 15.69 -14.98 -7.19
N SER A 119 15.95 -15.76 -8.23
CA SER A 119 16.69 -17.02 -8.14
C SER A 119 18.16 -16.74 -7.82
N ILE A 120 18.42 -15.97 -6.77
CA ILE A 120 19.72 -15.70 -6.19
C ILE A 120 19.79 -16.57 -4.94
N ASP A 121 20.52 -17.65 -5.13
CA ASP A 121 21.15 -18.56 -4.19
C ASP A 121 20.26 -19.47 -3.34
N ASP A 122 20.50 -20.77 -3.57
CA ASP A 122 20.14 -21.98 -2.84
C ASP A 122 20.51 -21.97 -1.33
N PHE A 123 20.76 -20.82 -0.72
CA PHE A 123 21.36 -20.70 0.60
C PHE A 123 20.33 -20.68 1.76
N LEU A 124 19.04 -20.51 1.46
CA LEU A 124 18.03 -20.18 2.47
C LEU A 124 17.30 -21.39 3.08
N PHE A 125 17.48 -22.59 2.52
CA PHE A 125 16.86 -23.82 3.02
C PHE A 125 17.81 -25.01 2.92
N GLU A 126 18.98 -24.94 3.55
CA GLU A 126 19.75 -26.15 3.82
C GLU A 126 19.13 -26.85 5.06
N PRO A 127 18.54 -28.05 4.92
CA PRO A 127 18.11 -28.80 6.08
C PRO A 127 19.37 -29.32 6.78
N ALA A 128 19.73 -28.69 7.90
CA ALA A 128 20.77 -29.21 8.79
C ALA A 128 20.35 -30.60 9.28
N GLY A 129 20.87 -31.65 8.64
CA GLY A 129 20.65 -33.01 9.10
C GLY A 129 21.20 -34.10 8.20
N HIS A 130 22.51 -34.35 8.24
CA HIS A 130 23.03 -35.73 8.42
C HIS A 130 24.57 -35.77 8.65
N ARG A 131 24.99 -36.10 9.88
CA ARG A 131 25.93 -37.22 10.17
C ARG A 131 26.39 -37.18 11.63
N ALA A 132 26.04 -38.24 12.37
CA ALA A 132 26.96 -38.98 13.22
C ALA A 132 26.61 -40.46 13.06
#